data_AF-A0A969H4S3-F1
#
_entry.id   AF-A0A969H4S3-F1
#
_cell.length_a   1.000
_cell.length_b   1.000
_cell.length_c   1.000
_cell.angle_alpha   90.00
_cell.angle_beta   90.00
_cell.angle_gamma   90.00
#
_symmetry.space_group_name_H-M   'P 1'
#
loop_
_entity.id
_entity.type
_entity.pdbx_description
1 polymer ?
#
loop_
_entity_poly.entity_id
_entity_poly.type
_entity_poly.pdbx_seq_one_letter_code
_entity_poly.pdbx_strand_id
1 'polypeptide(L)'
;MVDILPRLQLLRGSGIWDEIDYFLVNSCQQPFQKETLTRLGIPAEKVLESDRHPYIQAEELIVPSFAGPLGWLQGWAVKFLRNAFLPPNSATIAGANPSQNFSQNHLEYPERLYVSRSQARYRNVLNETEVIHLLEQYGFVVITLESLTFDQQIALFAAAKVIVAPHGSGLTNLVFCSPGTQVVELVSPHYIRHYYWVISQHLQLEHYYLPGEGFSCQPLRELMYQNPLTEDILVKLEALQSWLKRMGLNPILNLI
;
A
#
# COMPACT_ATOMS: atom_id res chain seq x y z
N MET A 1 1.36 -8.11 3.60
CA MET A 1 -0.08 -7.98 3.92
C MET A 1 -0.94 -8.82 2.98
N VAL A 2 -0.99 -8.50 1.69
CA VAL A 2 -1.96 -9.09 0.73
C VAL A 2 -1.72 -10.55 0.33
N ASP A 3 -0.48 -11.05 0.33
CA ASP A 3 -0.22 -12.46 -0.02
C ASP A 3 -0.18 -13.40 1.19
N ILE A 4 0.23 -12.89 2.35
CA ILE A 4 0.49 -13.72 3.54
C ILE A 4 -0.73 -13.81 4.45
N LEU A 5 -1.37 -12.69 4.78
CA LEU A 5 -2.46 -12.70 5.76
C LEU A 5 -3.69 -13.48 5.26
N PRO A 6 -4.08 -13.44 3.97
CA PRO A 6 -5.14 -14.30 3.47
C PRO A 6 -4.86 -15.81 3.61
N ARG A 7 -3.58 -16.23 3.66
CA ARG A 7 -3.21 -17.64 3.90
C ARG A 7 -3.55 -18.05 5.33
N LEU A 8 -3.40 -17.15 6.29
CA LEU A 8 -3.84 -17.37 7.67
C LEU A 8 -5.36 -17.49 7.76
N GLN A 9 -6.10 -16.74 6.94
CA GLN A 9 -7.56 -16.88 6.87
C GLN A 9 -8.00 -18.23 6.27
N LEU A 10 -7.26 -18.76 5.28
CA LEU A 10 -7.50 -20.11 4.76
C LEU A 10 -7.27 -21.17 5.84
N LEU A 11 -6.17 -21.05 6.59
CA LEU A 11 -5.86 -21.93 7.72
C LEU A 11 -6.95 -21.87 8.81
N ARG A 12 -7.47 -20.68 9.10
CA ARG A 12 -8.61 -20.54 10.01
C ARG A 12 -9.86 -21.23 9.49
N GLY A 13 -10.11 -21.12 8.19
CA GLY A 13 -11.24 -21.77 7.52
C GLY A 13 -11.14 -23.30 7.42
N SER A 14 -9.95 -23.90 7.61
CA SER A 14 -9.79 -25.37 7.57
C SER A 14 -10.13 -26.05 8.89
N GLY A 15 -10.39 -25.29 9.97
CA GLY A 15 -10.80 -25.83 11.27
C GLY A 15 -9.67 -26.26 12.20
N ILE A 16 -8.41 -26.21 11.76
CA ILE A 16 -7.24 -26.67 12.54
C ILE A 16 -6.51 -25.52 13.26
N TRP A 17 -7.09 -24.32 13.31
CA TRP A 17 -6.44 -23.13 13.86
C TRP A 17 -5.99 -23.31 15.31
N ASP A 18 -6.82 -23.95 16.12
CA ASP A 18 -6.57 -24.16 17.55
C ASP A 18 -5.56 -25.29 17.82
N GLU A 19 -5.22 -26.08 16.79
CA GLU A 19 -4.20 -27.14 16.84
C GLU A 19 -2.79 -26.59 16.56
N ILE A 20 -2.66 -25.33 16.14
CA ILE A 20 -1.36 -24.73 15.78
C ILE A 20 -0.57 -24.33 17.02
N ASP A 21 0.59 -24.96 17.21
CA ASP A 21 1.55 -24.63 18.26
C ASP A 21 2.28 -23.31 17.98
N TYR A 22 2.83 -23.16 16.76
CA TYR A 22 3.64 -22.03 16.35
C TYR A 22 3.35 -21.56 14.92
N PHE A 23 3.50 -20.25 14.69
CA PHE A 23 3.43 -19.61 13.39
C PHE A 23 4.82 -19.17 12.95
N LEU A 24 5.31 -19.78 11.87
CA LEU A 24 6.59 -19.42 11.27
C LEU A 24 6.43 -18.24 10.30
N VAL A 25 7.19 -17.16 10.54
CA VAL A 25 7.27 -16.00 9.65
C VAL A 25 8.73 -15.71 9.27
N ASN A 26 8.94 -15.09 8.12
CA ASN A 26 10.30 -14.77 7.67
C ASN A 26 11.02 -13.84 8.65
N SER A 27 10.32 -12.80 9.09
CA SER A 27 10.81 -11.73 9.94
C SER A 27 9.61 -10.94 10.48
N CYS A 28 9.71 -10.43 11.69
CA CYS A 28 8.72 -9.58 12.34
C CYS A 28 9.35 -8.31 12.91
N GLN A 29 10.41 -7.80 12.26
CA GLN A 29 11.18 -6.65 12.76
C GLN A 29 10.44 -5.31 12.58
N GLN A 30 9.50 -5.21 11.63
CA GLN A 30 8.75 -3.98 11.38
C GLN A 30 7.49 -3.91 12.26
N PRO A 31 7.14 -2.75 12.86
CA PRO A 31 5.98 -2.62 13.75
C PRO A 31 4.67 -3.16 13.15
N PHE A 32 4.38 -2.83 11.88
CA PHE A 32 3.15 -3.28 11.21
C PHE A 32 3.04 -4.81 11.11
N GLN A 33 4.16 -5.55 11.06
CA GLN A 33 4.13 -7.01 11.00
C GLN A 33 3.61 -7.58 12.31
N LYS A 34 4.08 -7.06 13.44
CA LYS A 34 3.60 -7.44 14.78
C LYS A 34 2.13 -7.04 14.96
N GLU A 35 1.80 -5.79 14.64
CA GLU A 35 0.45 -5.25 14.80
C GLU A 35 -0.59 -6.05 14.00
N THR A 36 -0.28 -6.44 12.76
CA THR A 36 -1.18 -7.27 11.94
C THR A 36 -1.39 -8.67 12.50
N LEU A 37 -0.34 -9.34 12.99
CA LEU A 37 -0.47 -10.67 13.61
C LEU A 37 -1.27 -10.61 14.91
N THR A 38 -0.98 -9.63 15.78
CA THR A 38 -1.71 -9.43 17.04
C THR A 38 -3.20 -9.18 16.78
N ARG A 39 -3.55 -8.34 15.80
CA ARG A 39 -4.95 -8.09 15.42
C ARG A 39 -5.66 -9.32 14.86
N LEU A 40 -4.91 -10.24 14.25
CA LEU A 40 -5.43 -11.54 13.84
C LEU A 40 -5.51 -12.54 15.00
N GLY A 41 -5.16 -12.16 16.23
CA GLY A 41 -5.23 -13.03 17.40
C GLY A 41 -4.12 -14.06 17.47
N ILE A 42 -2.98 -13.82 16.80
CA ILE A 42 -1.80 -14.66 16.93
C ILE A 42 -0.98 -14.14 18.12
N PRO A 43 -0.78 -14.93 19.20
CA PRO A 43 0.03 -14.53 20.34
C PRO A 43 1.50 -14.38 19.95
N ALA A 44 2.19 -13.39 20.51
CA ALA A 44 3.58 -13.10 20.17
C ALA A 44 4.52 -14.27 20.51
N GLU A 45 4.24 -15.00 21.58
CA GLU A 45 4.96 -16.19 22.03
C GLU A 45 4.83 -17.38 21.07
N LYS A 46 3.80 -17.39 20.22
CA LYS A 46 3.62 -18.41 19.18
C LYS A 46 4.30 -18.05 17.87
N VAL A 47 4.93 -16.88 17.73
CA VAL A 47 5.57 -16.44 16.48
C VAL A 47 7.05 -16.83 16.47
N LEU A 48 7.45 -17.61 15.47
CA LEU A 48 8.86 -17.95 15.20
C LEU A 48 9.37 -17.16 14.00
N GLU A 49 10.54 -16.53 14.13
CA GLU A 49 11.20 -15.78 13.05
C GLU A 49 12.31 -16.61 12.40
N SER A 50 12.17 -16.97 11.13
CA SER A 50 13.13 -17.85 10.43
C SER A 50 14.48 -17.19 10.16
N ASP A 51 14.54 -15.86 10.07
CA ASP A 51 15.79 -15.11 9.92
C ASP A 51 16.68 -15.16 11.18
N ARG A 52 16.06 -15.35 12.36
CA ARG A 52 16.74 -15.54 13.65
C ARG A 52 16.99 -17.00 13.98
N HIS A 53 16.09 -17.88 13.54
CA HIS A 53 16.16 -19.32 13.76
C HIS A 53 16.18 -20.06 12.41
N PRO A 54 17.34 -20.13 11.73
CA PRO A 54 17.42 -20.71 10.39
C PRO A 54 17.29 -22.24 10.37
N TYR A 55 17.44 -22.89 11.53
CA TYR A 55 17.34 -24.34 11.67
C TYR A 55 16.15 -24.68 12.59
N ILE A 56 15.01 -25.02 11.97
CA ILE A 56 13.77 -25.37 12.66
C ILE A 56 13.40 -26.80 12.28
N GLN A 57 13.00 -27.58 13.28
CA GLN A 57 12.45 -28.91 13.11
C GLN A 57 11.05 -28.94 13.72
N ALA A 58 10.12 -29.60 13.04
CA ALA A 58 8.75 -29.83 13.51
C ALA A 58 8.34 -31.27 13.16
N GLU A 59 7.42 -31.83 13.94
CA GLU A 59 6.79 -33.12 13.63
C GLU A 59 5.89 -33.02 12.40
N GLU A 60 5.18 -31.90 12.29
CA GLU A 60 4.33 -31.55 11.14
C GLU A 60 4.57 -30.09 10.72
N LEU A 61 4.61 -29.85 9.42
CA LEU A 61 4.70 -28.50 8.84
C LEU A 61 3.49 -28.24 7.96
N ILE A 62 2.60 -27.36 8.42
CA ILE A 62 1.43 -26.94 7.66
C ILE A 62 1.82 -25.74 6.78
N VAL A 63 1.66 -25.88 5.47
CA VAL A 63 1.92 -24.82 4.49
C VAL A 63 0.61 -24.45 3.80
N PRO A 64 -0.12 -23.42 4.26
CA PRO A 64 -1.37 -23.04 3.63
C PRO A 64 -1.12 -22.58 2.19
N SER A 65 -1.98 -22.98 1.26
CA SER A 65 -1.89 -22.56 -0.15
C SER A 65 -1.99 -21.04 -0.30
N PHE A 66 -1.50 -20.49 -1.41
CA PHE A 66 -1.77 -19.09 -1.75
C PHE A 66 -3.28 -18.87 -1.92
N ALA A 67 -3.74 -17.67 -1.59
CA ALA A 67 -5.14 -17.26 -1.75
C ALA A 67 -5.60 -17.16 -3.22
N GLY A 68 -4.65 -17.21 -4.16
CA GLY A 68 -4.85 -17.17 -5.61
C GLY A 68 -3.50 -17.12 -6.33
N PRO A 69 -3.48 -16.91 -7.65
CA PRO A 69 -2.25 -16.64 -8.40
C PRO A 69 -1.49 -15.46 -7.81
N LEU A 70 -0.15 -15.55 -7.77
CA LEU A 70 0.69 -14.50 -7.21
C LEU A 70 0.45 -13.16 -7.92
N GLY A 71 0.24 -12.09 -7.15
CA GLY A 71 -0.09 -10.77 -7.68
C GLY A 71 -1.56 -10.57 -8.06
N TRP A 72 -2.39 -11.62 -7.97
CA TRP A 72 -3.83 -11.56 -8.25
C TRP A 72 -4.63 -11.74 -6.95
N LEU A 73 -4.71 -10.67 -6.16
CA LEU A 73 -5.46 -10.65 -4.91
C LEU A 73 -6.95 -10.89 -5.18
N GLN A 74 -7.55 -11.89 -4.52
CA GLN A 74 -8.95 -12.25 -4.72
C GLN A 74 -9.90 -11.34 -3.92
N GLY A 75 -11.12 -11.15 -4.41
CA GLY A 75 -12.12 -10.30 -3.75
C GLY A 75 -12.47 -10.73 -2.32
N TRP A 76 -12.50 -12.04 -2.03
CA TRP A 76 -12.72 -12.53 -0.66
C TRP A 76 -11.56 -12.13 0.27
N ALA A 77 -10.34 -12.10 -0.23
CA ALA A 77 -9.15 -11.71 0.53
C ALA A 77 -9.13 -10.20 0.80
N VAL A 78 -9.55 -9.38 -0.17
CA VAL A 78 -9.81 -7.94 0.06
C VAL A 78 -10.85 -7.75 1.15
N LYS A 79 -11.99 -8.44 1.07
CA LYS A 79 -13.06 -8.38 2.08
C LYS A 79 -12.56 -8.80 3.46
N PHE A 80 -11.78 -9.88 3.54
CA PHE A 80 -11.15 -10.34 4.78
C PHE A 80 -10.24 -9.27 5.38
N LEU A 81 -9.30 -8.71 4.61
CA LEU A 81 -8.37 -7.69 5.09
C LEU A 81 -9.10 -6.45 5.60
N ARG A 82 -10.14 -6.03 4.88
CA ARG A 82 -10.98 -4.90 5.30
C ARG A 82 -11.71 -5.21 6.59
N ASN A 83 -12.38 -6.36 6.69
CA ASN A 83 -13.10 -6.76 7.90
C ASN A 83 -12.17 -6.92 9.11
N ALA A 84 -10.93 -7.36 8.90
CA ALA A 84 -9.96 -7.56 9.97
C ALA A 84 -9.39 -6.25 10.52
N PHE A 85 -9.29 -5.20 9.69
CA PHE A 85 -8.47 -4.02 10.02
C PHE A 85 -9.21 -2.68 9.96
N LEU A 86 -10.23 -2.53 9.11
CA LEU A 86 -11.04 -1.30 9.12
C LEU A 86 -11.91 -1.25 10.38
N PRO A 87 -11.99 -0.10 11.06
CA PRO A 87 -12.90 0.04 12.19
C PRO A 87 -14.37 -0.07 11.70
N PRO A 88 -15.29 -0.60 12.51
CA PRO A 88 -16.68 -0.87 12.12
C PRO A 88 -17.44 0.33 11.53
N ASN A 89 -17.01 1.55 11.84
CA ASN A 89 -17.67 2.81 11.44
C ASN A 89 -16.99 3.54 10.26
N SER A 90 -15.93 2.99 9.64
CA SER A 90 -15.25 3.67 8.52
C SER A 90 -15.97 3.53 7.18
N ALA A 91 -17.01 2.70 7.08
CA ALA A 91 -17.77 2.48 5.85
C ALA A 91 -18.74 3.64 5.49
N THR A 92 -18.88 4.65 6.36
CA THR A 92 -19.92 5.70 6.25
C THR A 92 -19.41 7.13 6.01
N ILE A 93 -18.12 7.36 5.72
CA ILE A 93 -17.61 8.71 5.38
C ILE A 93 -17.80 9.05 3.89
N ALA A 94 -18.62 8.29 3.17
CA ALA A 94 -19.09 8.64 1.83
C ALA A 94 -20.50 9.26 1.94
N GLY A 95 -20.62 10.47 2.50
CA GLY A 95 -21.87 11.25 2.42
C GLY A 95 -22.38 11.96 3.68
N ALA A 96 -21.62 12.04 4.78
CA ALA A 96 -22.06 12.80 5.95
C ALA A 96 -21.86 14.33 5.73
N ASN A 97 -22.96 15.08 5.78
CA ASN A 97 -22.99 16.55 5.75
C ASN A 97 -22.00 17.16 6.77
N PRO A 98 -21.32 18.29 6.47
CA PRO A 98 -20.30 18.89 7.36
C PRO A 98 -20.86 19.59 8.61
N SER A 99 -22.10 19.31 8.99
CA SER A 99 -22.77 20.01 10.09
C SER A 99 -23.57 19.02 10.91
N GLN A 100 -22.90 18.34 11.85
CA GLN A 100 -23.33 18.26 13.25
C GLN A 100 -22.35 17.41 14.07
N ASN A 101 -21.60 18.12 14.92
CA ASN A 101 -21.10 17.73 16.24
C ASN A 101 -20.94 16.23 16.55
N PHE A 102 -19.78 15.68 16.22
CA PHE A 102 -19.15 14.63 17.01
C PHE A 102 -17.80 15.11 17.53
N SER A 103 -17.82 15.54 18.79
CA SER A 103 -16.66 15.91 19.57
C SER A 103 -15.96 14.66 20.11
N GLN A 104 -14.85 14.26 19.49
CA GLN A 104 -13.67 13.64 20.13
C GLN A 104 -12.56 13.43 19.08
N ASN A 105 -11.59 14.35 19.03
CA ASN A 105 -10.28 14.24 18.36
C ASN A 105 -10.24 13.56 16.97
N HIS A 106 -10.98 14.08 15.99
CA HIS A 106 -10.70 13.77 14.60
C HIS A 106 -9.35 14.40 14.22
N LEU A 107 -8.28 13.60 14.18
CA LEU A 107 -7.14 13.91 13.34
C LEU A 107 -7.68 14.04 11.91
N GLU A 108 -7.71 15.26 11.38
CA GLU A 108 -8.01 15.48 9.97
C GLU A 108 -6.86 14.88 9.16
N TYR A 109 -7.10 13.71 8.56
CA TYR A 109 -6.16 13.10 7.63
C TYR A 109 -6.25 13.81 6.28
N PRO A 110 -5.12 14.08 5.60
CA PRO A 110 -5.15 14.72 4.30
C PRO A 110 -5.84 13.85 3.25
N GLU A 111 -6.65 14.47 2.39
CA GLU A 111 -7.39 13.76 1.33
C GLU A 111 -6.52 13.50 0.08
N ARG A 112 -5.41 14.21 -0.08
CA ARG A 112 -4.50 14.11 -1.23
C ARG A 112 -3.11 13.72 -0.75
N LEU A 113 -2.67 12.53 -1.12
CA LEU A 113 -1.46 11.91 -0.58
C LEU A 113 -0.42 11.73 -1.68
N TYR A 114 0.81 12.16 -1.42
CA TYR A 114 1.98 11.66 -2.11
C TYR A 114 2.71 10.68 -1.21
N VAL A 115 2.69 9.38 -1.53
CA VAL A 115 3.38 8.37 -0.73
C VAL A 115 4.81 8.25 -1.23
N SER A 116 5.75 8.84 -0.49
CA SER A 116 7.17 8.82 -0.82
C SER A 116 7.76 7.42 -0.61
N ARG A 117 8.81 7.14 -1.38
CA ARG A 117 9.68 5.97 -1.20
C ARG A 117 11.09 6.35 -0.77
N SER A 118 11.32 7.56 -0.28
CA SER A 118 12.65 8.07 0.13
C SER A 118 13.40 7.17 1.13
N GLN A 119 12.69 6.38 1.95
CA GLN A 119 13.27 5.41 2.89
C GLN A 119 13.42 3.98 2.30
N ALA A 120 13.02 3.77 1.05
CA ALA A 120 13.11 2.49 0.38
C ALA A 120 14.46 2.32 -0.34
N ARG A 121 14.87 1.05 -0.48
CA ARG A 121 16.15 0.71 -1.13
C ARG A 121 16.17 0.92 -2.64
N TYR A 122 15.02 0.88 -3.31
CA TYR A 122 14.91 0.87 -4.77
C TYR A 122 13.53 1.34 -5.24
N ARG A 123 13.44 1.65 -6.54
CA ARG A 123 12.25 2.28 -7.18
C ARG A 123 11.96 3.63 -6.54
N ASN A 124 13.01 4.41 -6.31
CA ASN A 124 12.93 5.76 -5.82
C ASN A 124 12.57 6.69 -6.98
N VAL A 125 12.03 7.87 -6.69
CA VAL A 125 11.79 8.89 -7.71
C VAL A 125 13.05 9.76 -7.81
N LEU A 126 13.67 9.79 -8.99
CA LEU A 126 14.96 10.47 -9.18
C LEU A 126 14.84 12.00 -9.03
N ASN A 127 13.72 12.57 -9.48
CA ASN A 127 13.37 13.99 -9.39
C ASN A 127 12.24 14.23 -8.35
N GLU A 128 12.36 13.61 -7.17
CA GLU A 128 11.30 13.63 -6.15
C GLU A 128 11.02 15.05 -5.65
N THR A 129 12.04 15.89 -5.50
CA THR A 129 11.89 17.28 -5.08
C THR A 129 10.97 18.06 -6.01
N GLU A 130 11.15 17.91 -7.33
CA GLU A 130 10.34 18.58 -8.35
C GLU A 130 8.92 18.02 -8.40
N VAL A 131 8.76 16.71 -8.21
CA VAL A 131 7.44 16.05 -8.09
C VAL A 131 6.69 16.56 -6.87
N ILE A 132 7.34 16.64 -5.71
CA ILE A 132 6.75 17.17 -4.47
C ILE A 132 6.32 18.62 -4.70
N HIS A 133 7.20 19.46 -5.22
CA HIS A 133 6.89 20.87 -5.48
C HIS A 133 5.66 21.04 -6.39
N LEU A 134 5.56 20.23 -7.45
CA LEU A 134 4.38 20.22 -8.30
C LEU A 134 3.13 19.78 -7.53
N LEU A 135 3.20 18.70 -6.75
CA LEU A 135 2.05 18.13 -6.04
C LEU A 135 1.56 19.03 -4.90
N GLU A 136 2.45 19.75 -4.21
CA GLU A 136 2.08 20.74 -3.18
C GLU A 136 1.16 21.84 -3.75
N GLN A 137 1.39 22.27 -5.00
CA GLN A 137 0.51 23.23 -5.68
C GLN A 137 -0.92 22.69 -5.87
N TYR A 138 -1.12 21.38 -5.82
CA TYR A 138 -2.43 20.71 -5.86
C TYR A 138 -2.88 20.23 -4.47
N GLY A 139 -2.26 20.70 -3.39
CA GLY A 139 -2.67 20.38 -2.02
C GLY A 139 -2.35 18.96 -1.58
N PHE A 140 -1.39 18.30 -2.20
CA PHE A 140 -0.93 17.00 -1.74
C PHE A 140 -0.03 17.15 -0.51
N VAL A 141 -0.13 16.18 0.39
CA VAL A 141 0.77 16.03 1.54
C VAL A 141 1.71 14.85 1.30
N VAL A 142 3.00 15.06 1.52
CA VAL A 142 4.03 14.02 1.42
C VAL A 142 3.98 13.12 2.65
N ILE A 143 3.90 11.81 2.42
CA ILE A 143 3.80 10.79 3.46
C ILE A 143 4.92 9.77 3.29
N THR A 144 5.61 9.48 4.38
CA THR A 144 6.52 8.33 4.52
C THR A 144 5.83 7.32 5.43
N LEU A 145 5.53 6.11 4.95
CA LEU A 145 4.71 5.16 5.71
C LEU A 145 5.48 4.51 6.86
N GLU A 146 6.80 4.43 6.74
CA GLU A 146 7.70 3.84 7.73
C GLU A 146 7.68 4.59 9.07
N SER A 147 7.24 5.86 9.09
CA SER A 147 7.09 6.65 10.31
C SER A 147 5.69 6.56 10.94
N LEU A 148 4.75 5.84 10.32
CA LEU A 148 3.37 5.72 10.77
C LEU A 148 3.09 4.34 11.38
N THR A 149 2.29 4.33 12.45
CA THR A 149 1.71 3.08 12.98
C THR A 149 0.77 2.46 11.95
N PHE A 150 0.47 1.16 12.07
CA PHE A 150 -0.45 0.51 11.13
C PHE A 150 -1.83 1.15 11.15
N ASP A 151 -2.31 1.56 12.32
CA ASP A 151 -3.61 2.23 12.48
C ASP A 151 -3.64 3.60 11.82
N GLN A 152 -2.54 4.34 11.90
CA GLN A 152 -2.39 5.61 11.18
C GLN A 152 -2.39 5.38 9.66
N GLN A 153 -1.72 4.33 9.18
CA GLN A 153 -1.76 3.99 7.75
C GLN A 153 -3.17 3.61 7.29
N ILE A 154 -3.91 2.82 8.07
CA ILE A 154 -5.30 2.46 7.77
C ILE A 154 -6.17 3.73 7.68
N ALA A 155 -6.13 4.58 8.71
CA ALA A 155 -6.95 5.78 8.77
C ALA A 155 -6.62 6.76 7.64
N LEU A 156 -5.33 6.93 7.34
CA LEU A 156 -4.83 7.76 6.25
C LEU A 156 -5.36 7.29 4.88
N PHE A 157 -5.24 6.00 4.57
CA PHE A 157 -5.71 5.47 3.28
C PHE A 157 -7.24 5.41 3.18
N ALA A 158 -7.94 5.20 4.30
CA ALA A 158 -9.39 5.24 4.35
C ALA A 158 -9.97 6.65 4.07
N ALA A 159 -9.24 7.70 4.47
CA ALA A 159 -9.61 9.10 4.22
C ALA A 159 -9.16 9.64 2.84
N ALA A 160 -8.23 8.96 2.17
CA ALA A 160 -7.64 9.43 0.91
C ALA A 160 -8.65 9.47 -0.25
N LYS A 161 -8.73 10.61 -0.93
CA LYS A 161 -9.46 10.79 -2.20
C LYS A 161 -8.55 10.70 -3.41
N VAL A 162 -7.29 11.13 -3.28
CA VAL A 162 -6.29 11.03 -4.34
C VAL A 162 -4.96 10.57 -3.78
N ILE A 163 -4.34 9.59 -4.43
CA ILE A 163 -3.05 9.04 -4.05
C ILE A 163 -2.13 9.09 -5.26
N VAL A 164 -0.97 9.72 -5.12
CA VAL A 164 0.16 9.60 -6.05
C VAL A 164 1.25 8.84 -5.32
N ALA A 165 1.79 7.78 -5.91
CA ALA A 165 2.83 6.98 -5.25
C ALA A 165 3.69 6.25 -6.28
N PRO A 166 5.01 6.09 -6.05
CA PRO A 166 5.80 5.20 -6.85
C PRO A 166 5.53 3.73 -6.49
N HIS A 167 5.65 2.85 -7.48
CA HIS A 167 5.34 1.43 -7.36
C HIS A 167 6.04 0.76 -6.17
N GLY A 168 5.28 0.20 -5.25
CA GLY A 168 5.86 -0.53 -4.13
C GLY A 168 4.86 -0.94 -3.05
N SER A 169 5.34 -1.71 -2.08
CA SER A 169 4.53 -2.39 -1.06
C SER A 169 3.64 -1.46 -0.24
N GLY A 170 3.97 -0.17 -0.14
CA GLY A 170 3.09 0.84 0.47
C GLY A 170 1.70 0.90 -0.16
N LEU A 171 1.59 0.64 -1.48
CA LEU A 171 0.32 0.57 -2.20
C LEU A 171 -0.53 -0.65 -1.84
N THR A 172 -0.01 -1.60 -1.06
CA THR A 172 -0.89 -2.64 -0.50
C THR A 172 -1.96 -2.05 0.43
N ASN A 173 -1.73 -0.86 1.00
CA ASN A 173 -2.71 -0.13 1.80
C ASN A 173 -3.92 0.38 1.00
N LEU A 174 -3.90 0.33 -0.34
CA LEU A 174 -5.09 0.62 -1.16
C LEU A 174 -6.30 -0.25 -0.78
N VAL A 175 -6.08 -1.41 -0.15
CA VAL A 175 -7.17 -2.25 0.38
C VAL A 175 -8.08 -1.51 1.37
N PHE A 176 -7.61 -0.41 1.97
CA PHE A 176 -8.35 0.40 2.95
C PHE A 176 -9.07 1.61 2.33
N CYS A 177 -8.81 1.96 1.08
CA CYS A 177 -9.43 3.11 0.43
C CYS A 177 -10.94 2.94 0.24
N SER A 178 -11.62 4.07 0.08
CA SER A 178 -13.04 4.14 -0.25
C SER A 178 -13.26 4.07 -1.77
N PRO A 179 -14.41 3.56 -2.26
CA PRO A 179 -14.73 3.60 -3.67
C PRO A 179 -14.62 5.01 -4.27
N GLY A 180 -14.11 5.11 -5.50
CA GLY A 180 -13.87 6.39 -6.18
C GLY A 180 -12.58 7.10 -5.78
N THR A 181 -11.76 6.59 -4.84
CA THR A 181 -10.40 7.10 -4.65
C THR A 181 -9.62 6.99 -5.96
N GLN A 182 -8.96 8.07 -6.36
CA GLN A 182 -8.14 8.10 -7.57
C GLN A 182 -6.68 7.81 -7.22
N VAL A 183 -6.01 6.97 -8.01
CA VAL A 183 -4.64 6.51 -7.76
C VAL A 183 -3.80 6.75 -9.01
N VAL A 184 -2.69 7.47 -8.87
CA VAL A 184 -1.64 7.61 -9.89
C VAL A 184 -0.42 6.85 -9.40
N GLU A 185 -0.19 5.69 -10.00
CA GLU A 185 0.96 4.85 -9.71
C GLU A 185 2.12 5.21 -10.64
N LEU A 186 3.20 5.75 -10.08
CA LEU A 186 4.43 6.04 -10.81
C LEU A 186 5.20 4.72 -10.97
N VAL A 187 5.44 4.29 -12.20
CA VAL A 187 6.07 2.99 -12.50
C VAL A 187 7.36 3.17 -13.27
N SER A 188 8.33 2.27 -13.07
CA SER A 188 9.44 2.18 -14.02
C SER A 188 8.86 1.76 -15.38
N PRO A 189 9.33 2.34 -16.50
CA PRO A 189 8.89 1.95 -17.84
C PRO A 189 9.14 0.47 -18.16
N HIS A 190 10.06 -0.19 -17.45
CA HIS A 190 10.38 -1.61 -17.64
C HIS A 190 9.78 -2.51 -16.54
N TYR A 191 9.06 -1.94 -15.57
CA TYR A 191 8.46 -2.68 -14.47
C TYR A 191 7.03 -2.20 -14.18
N ILE A 192 6.11 -2.59 -15.07
CA ILE A 192 4.68 -2.36 -14.92
C ILE A 192 4.02 -3.66 -14.46
N ARG A 193 3.41 -3.66 -13.28
CA ARG A 193 2.76 -4.84 -12.68
C ARG A 193 1.32 -4.52 -12.27
N HIS A 194 0.43 -5.48 -12.46
CA HIS A 194 -1.01 -5.34 -12.23
C HIS A 194 -1.43 -5.40 -10.75
N TYR A 195 -0.50 -5.61 -9.81
CA TYR A 195 -0.81 -5.99 -8.43
C TYR A 195 -1.78 -5.03 -7.73
N TYR A 196 -1.49 -3.73 -7.80
CA TYR A 196 -2.28 -2.71 -7.12
C TYR A 196 -3.51 -2.30 -7.93
N TRP A 197 -3.45 -2.40 -9.26
CA TRP A 197 -4.62 -2.27 -10.11
C TRP A 197 -5.68 -3.33 -9.78
N VAL A 198 -5.30 -4.58 -9.50
CA VAL A 198 -6.26 -5.62 -9.07
C VAL A 198 -6.97 -5.25 -7.77
N ILE A 199 -6.26 -4.67 -6.80
CA ILE A 199 -6.87 -4.13 -5.57
C ILE A 199 -7.89 -3.04 -5.92
N SER A 200 -7.49 -2.11 -6.78
CA SER A 200 -8.34 -1.02 -7.26
C SER A 200 -9.60 -1.52 -7.95
N GLN A 201 -9.51 -2.57 -8.78
CA GLN A 201 -10.69 -3.16 -9.44
C GLN A 201 -11.69 -3.73 -8.43
N HIS A 202 -11.23 -4.42 -7.40
CA HIS A 202 -12.11 -4.96 -6.35
C HIS A 202 -12.79 -3.88 -5.51
N LEU A 203 -12.23 -2.68 -5.46
CA LEU A 203 -12.71 -1.57 -4.63
C LEU A 203 -13.33 -0.41 -5.43
N GLN A 204 -13.45 -0.55 -6.75
CA GLN A 204 -13.96 0.52 -7.63
C GLN A 204 -13.15 1.82 -7.48
N LEU A 205 -11.82 1.69 -7.39
CA LEU A 205 -10.90 2.84 -7.42
C LEU A 205 -10.56 3.19 -8.88
N GLU A 206 -10.25 4.45 -9.13
CA GLU A 206 -9.77 4.91 -10.43
C GLU A 206 -8.24 4.85 -10.47
N HIS A 207 -7.69 3.81 -11.08
CA HIS A 207 -6.25 3.55 -11.06
C HIS A 207 -5.59 3.86 -12.41
N TYR A 208 -4.57 4.72 -12.37
CA TYR A 208 -3.79 5.17 -13.52
C TYR A 208 -2.31 4.84 -13.34
N TYR A 209 -1.69 4.28 -14.38
CA TYR A 209 -0.24 4.12 -14.45
C TYR A 209 0.39 5.35 -15.12
N LEU A 210 1.42 5.90 -14.49
CA LEU A 210 2.29 6.91 -15.09
C LEU A 210 3.71 6.34 -15.22
N PRO A 211 4.09 5.81 -16.40
CA PRO A 211 5.44 5.32 -16.61
C PRO A 211 6.43 6.49 -16.58
N GLY A 212 7.53 6.29 -15.87
CA GLY A 212 8.67 7.20 -15.90
C GLY A 212 9.39 7.20 -17.25
N GLU A 213 10.32 8.12 -17.41
CA GLU A 213 11.16 8.18 -18.60
C GLU A 213 12.18 7.04 -18.62
N GLY A 214 12.29 6.37 -19.76
CA GLY A 214 13.29 5.34 -19.98
C GLY A 214 14.65 5.95 -20.32
N PHE A 215 15.72 5.25 -19.95
CA PHE A 215 17.05 5.58 -20.43
C PHE A 215 17.11 5.38 -21.96
N SER A 216 17.56 6.41 -22.68
CA SER A 216 17.75 6.32 -24.14
C SER A 216 18.85 5.32 -24.52
N CYS A 217 19.84 5.10 -23.63
CA CYS A 217 20.92 4.14 -23.80
C CYS A 217 20.66 2.88 -22.95
N GLN A 218 20.20 1.81 -23.59
CA GLN A 218 19.93 0.53 -22.91
C GLN A 218 21.17 -0.08 -22.21
N PRO A 219 22.39 -0.08 -22.81
CA PRO A 219 23.57 -0.57 -22.11
C PRO A 219 23.87 0.17 -20.80
N LEU A 220 23.65 1.49 -20.76
CA LEU A 220 23.85 2.27 -19.54
C LEU A 220 22.84 1.87 -18.45
N ARG A 221 21.58 1.65 -18.83
CA ARG A 221 20.55 1.15 -17.92
C ARG A 221 20.95 -0.18 -17.28
N GLU A 222 21.43 -1.13 -18.10
CA GLU A 222 21.82 -2.46 -17.63
C GLU A 222 23.03 -2.42 -16.68
N LEU A 223 23.90 -1.41 -16.80
CA LEU A 223 24.97 -1.15 -15.85
C LEU A 223 24.45 -0.57 -14.53
N MET A 224 23.43 0.29 -14.57
CA MET A 224 22.86 0.93 -13.38
C MET A 224 21.92 0.01 -12.59
N TYR A 225 21.16 -0.85 -13.27
CA TYR A 225 20.12 -1.68 -12.67
C TYR A 225 20.26 -3.14 -13.06
N GLN A 226 20.43 -4.00 -12.05
CA GLN A 226 20.55 -5.45 -12.26
C GLN A 226 19.31 -6.07 -12.89
N ASN A 227 18.12 -5.51 -12.62
CA ASN A 227 16.87 -5.95 -13.21
C ASN A 227 15.80 -4.84 -13.10
N PRO A 228 14.67 -4.94 -13.83
CA PRO A 228 13.62 -3.92 -13.81
C PRO A 228 12.95 -3.68 -12.45
N LEU A 229 12.92 -4.67 -11.54
CA LEU A 229 12.29 -4.52 -10.22
C LEU A 229 12.97 -3.43 -9.40
N THR A 230 14.27 -3.19 -9.60
CA THR A 230 15.04 -2.24 -8.79
C THR A 230 15.22 -0.88 -9.45
N GLU A 231 14.68 -0.68 -10.64
CA GLU A 231 14.87 0.54 -11.44
C GLU A 231 14.15 1.74 -10.82
N ASP A 232 14.88 2.83 -10.65
CA ASP A 232 14.31 4.11 -10.18
C ASP A 232 13.52 4.80 -11.29
N ILE A 233 12.73 5.79 -10.90
CA ILE A 233 11.69 6.37 -11.73
C ILE A 233 12.01 7.84 -11.95
N LEU A 234 12.25 8.24 -13.21
CA LEU A 234 12.30 9.64 -13.60
C LEU A 234 10.89 10.08 -14.02
N VAL A 235 10.25 10.97 -13.27
CA VAL A 235 8.86 11.37 -13.52
C VAL A 235 8.83 12.55 -14.49
N LYS A 236 8.08 12.41 -15.58
CA LYS A 236 7.80 13.52 -16.50
C LYS A 236 6.74 14.46 -15.91
N LEU A 237 7.15 15.63 -15.44
CA LEU A 237 6.30 16.57 -14.70
C LEU A 237 5.10 17.05 -15.51
N GLU A 238 5.26 17.30 -16.82
CA GLU A 238 4.14 17.73 -17.69
C GLU A 238 3.10 16.63 -17.85
N ALA A 239 3.53 15.37 -17.87
CA ALA A 239 2.64 14.22 -17.94
C ALA A 239 1.87 14.05 -16.63
N LEU A 240 2.55 14.17 -15.47
CA LEU A 240 1.91 14.16 -14.16
C LEU A 240 0.89 15.30 -14.04
N GLN A 241 1.27 16.53 -14.39
CA GLN A 241 0.39 17.69 -14.37
C GLN A 241 -0.84 17.50 -15.28
N SER A 242 -0.65 16.92 -16.46
CA SER A 242 -1.75 16.62 -17.40
C SER A 242 -2.72 15.60 -16.81
N TRP A 243 -2.22 14.59 -16.10
CA TRP A 243 -3.06 13.62 -15.39
C TRP A 243 -3.85 14.27 -14.24
N LEU A 244 -3.20 15.09 -13.40
CA LEU A 244 -3.90 15.80 -12.32
C LEU A 244 -5.07 16.64 -12.86
N LYS A 245 -4.89 17.31 -14.01
CA LYS A 245 -5.98 18.05 -14.68
C LYS A 245 -7.11 17.13 -15.17
N ARG A 246 -6.78 15.98 -15.76
CA ARG A 246 -7.77 14.98 -16.23
C ARG A 246 -8.58 14.39 -15.09
N MET A 247 -7.97 14.27 -13.91
CA MET A 247 -8.58 13.85 -12.65
C MET A 247 -9.49 14.92 -12.02
N GLY A 248 -9.62 16.09 -12.66
CA GLY A 248 -10.43 17.21 -12.19
C GLY A 248 -9.77 18.04 -11.08
N LEU A 249 -8.45 17.90 -10.87
CA LEU A 249 -7.72 18.64 -9.85
C LEU A 249 -7.23 19.97 -10.42
N ASN A 250 -7.51 21.04 -9.68
CA ASN A 250 -7.00 22.37 -9.96
C ASN A 250 -5.91 22.74 -8.96
N PRO A 251 -4.89 23.52 -9.38
CA PRO A 251 -3.96 24.11 -8.45
C PRO A 251 -4.70 24.95 -7.40
N ILE A 252 -4.20 24.95 -6.16
CA ILE A 252 -4.64 25.88 -5.13
C ILE A 252 -4.26 27.27 -5.64
N LEU A 253 -5.25 28.14 -5.83
CA LEU A 253 -5.00 29.55 -6.11
C LEU A 253 -4.28 30.12 -4.89
N ASN A 254 -2.99 30.39 -5.01
CA ASN A 254 -2.29 31.19 -4.02
C ASN A 254 -2.95 32.58 -4.03
N LEU A 255 -3.64 32.93 -2.94
CA LEU A 255 -3.89 34.33 -2.61
C LEU A 255 -2.51 34.96 -2.44
N ILE A 256 -2.10 35.71 -3.46
CA ILE A 256 -0.92 36.60 -3.42
C ILE A 256 -1.15 37.63 -2.32
#